data_AF-A0A510Y1A3-F1
#
_entry.id   AF-A0A510Y1A3-F1
#
_cell.length_a   1.000
_cell.length_b   1.000
_cell.length_c   1.000
_cell.angle_alpha   90.00
_cell.angle_beta   90.00
_cell.angle_gamma   90.00
#
_symmetry.space_group_name_H-M   'P 1'
#
loop_
_entity.id
_entity.type
_entity.pdbx_description
1 polymer ?
#
loop_
_entity_poly.entity_id
_entity_poly.type
_entity_poly.pdbx_seq_one_letter_code
_entity_poly.pdbx_strand_id
1 'polypeptide(L)' 'MNRLQYEKSPYLQQHKNNPVDWYPWGTDAFEKAEAENKPLMVSIGYSTCHWWQNLNATI' A
#
# COMPACT_ATOMS: atom_id res chain seq x y z
N MET A 1 -0.55 -9.88 7.90
CA MET A 1 0.65 -9.16 7.47
C MET A 1 0.75 -9.25 5.96
N ASN A 2 0.83 -8.12 5.26
CA ASN A 2 0.97 -8.03 3.79
C ASN A 2 2.44 -7.80 3.39
N ARG A 3 2.70 -7.61 2.09
CA ARG A 3 4.05 -7.51 1.50
C ARG A 3 4.85 -6.30 1.99
N LEU A 4 4.20 -5.25 2.50
CA LEU A 4 4.87 -4.05 3.00
C LEU A 4 5.74 -4.30 4.23
N GLN A 5 5.63 -5.48 4.87
CA GLN A 5 6.52 -5.85 5.97
C GLN A 5 8.00 -5.95 5.57
N TYR A 6 8.28 -6.16 4.28
CA TYR A 6 9.65 -6.31 3.75
C TYR A 6 10.25 -4.98 3.24
N GLU A 7 9.45 -3.91 3.21
CA GLU A 7 9.90 -2.59 2.74
C GLU A 7 10.80 -1.91 3.77
N LYS A 8 11.78 -1.13 3.30
CA LYS A 8 12.68 -0.37 4.19
C LYS A 8 12.04 0.89 4.75
N SER A 9 11.02 1.42 4.08
CA SER A 9 10.34 2.65 4.47
C SER A 9 9.53 2.44 5.75
N PRO A 10 9.82 3.18 6.85
CA PRO A 10 9.02 3.09 8.07
C PRO A 10 7.55 3.42 7.85
N TYR A 11 7.26 4.33 6.92
CA TYR A 11 5.90 4.67 6.52
C TYR A 11 5.16 3.48 5.92
N LEU A 12 5.76 2.75 4.96
CA LEU A 12 5.15 1.56 4.36
C LEU A 12 4.98 0.43 5.40
N GLN A 13 5.95 0.26 6.29
CA GLN A 13 5.86 -0.75 7.36
C GLN A 13 4.71 -0.49 8.33
N GLN A 14 4.28 0.75 8.54
CA GLN A 14 3.11 1.04 9.38
C GLN A 14 1.82 0.40 8.81
N HIS A 15 1.76 0.19 7.49
CA HIS A 15 0.61 -0.40 6.79
C HIS A 15 0.68 -1.92 6.62
N LYS A 16 1.72 -2.57 7.15
CA LYS A 16 1.95 -4.02 6.94
C LYS A 16 0.86 -4.91 7.53
N ASN A 17 0.10 -4.40 8.50
CA ASN A 17 -0.94 -5.14 9.21
C ASN A 17 -2.36 -4.79 8.73
N ASN A 18 -2.51 -3.86 7.78
CA ASN A 18 -3.82 -3.50 7.25
C ASN A 18 -4.47 -4.70 6.55
N PRO A 19 -5.81 -4.80 6.57
CA PRO A 19 -6.54 -5.90 5.93
C PRO A 19 -6.43 -5.87 4.41
N VAL A 20 -6.12 -4.71 3.83
CA VAL A 20 -5.83 -4.57 2.39
C VAL A 20 -4.51 -5.26 2.04
N ASP A 21 -4.56 -6.07 0.99
CA ASP A 21 -3.40 -6.76 0.42
C ASP A 21 -2.52 -5.78 -0.38
N TRP A 22 -1.81 -4.90 0.33
CA TRP A 22 -0.95 -3.90 -0.30
C TRP A 22 0.27 -4.54 -0.98
N TYR A 23 0.57 -4.02 -2.17
CA TYR A 23 1.80 -4.29 -2.92
C TYR A 23 2.70 -3.05 -2.85
N PRO A 24 4.02 -3.23 -2.70
CA PRO A 24 4.94 -2.15 -3.01
C PRO A 24 4.85 -1.81 -4.49
N TRP A 25 5.30 -0.62 -4.87
CA TRP A 25 5.32 -0.21 -6.27
C TRP A 25 6.28 -1.12 -7.07
N GLY A 26 5.76 -1.77 -8.12
CA GLY A 26 6.52 -2.71 -8.93
C GLY A 26 5.63 -3.45 -9.94
N THR A 27 6.25 -4.24 -10.82
CA THR A 27 5.59 -4.98 -11.90
C THR A 27 4.56 -5.99 -11.40
N ASP A 28 4.80 -6.63 -10.27
CA ASP A 28 3.92 -7.65 -9.67
C ASP A 28 2.48 -7.15 -9.48
N ALA A 29 2.31 -5.88 -9.09
CA ALA A 29 1.00 -5.29 -8.88
C ALA A 29 0.24 -5.09 -10.21
N PHE A 30 0.96 -4.72 -11.27
CA PHE A 30 0.40 -4.54 -12.61
C PHE A 30 0.05 -5.89 -13.26
N GLU A 31 0.96 -6.87 -13.17
CA GLU A 31 0.73 -8.22 -13.71
C GLU A 31 -0.48 -8.88 -13.06
N LYS A 32 -0.65 -8.72 -11.74
CA LYS A 32 -1.84 -9.20 -11.04
C LYS A 32 -3.12 -8.47 -11.47
N ALA A 33 -3.06 -7.15 -11.61
CA ALA A 33 -4.21 -6.35 -12.03
C ALA A 33 -4.68 -6.74 -13.44
N GLU A 34 -3.74 -6.97 -14.37
CA GLU A 34 -4.01 -7.45 -15.72
C GLU A 34 -4.58 -8.88 -15.71
N ALA A 35 -3.93 -9.81 -14.99
CA ALA A 35 -4.37 -11.20 -14.91
C ALA A 35 -5.76 -11.36 -14.27
N GLU A 36 -6.10 -10.53 -13.30
CA GLU A 36 -7.41 -10.54 -12.64
C GLU A 36 -8.44 -9.64 -13.33
N ASN A 37 -8.05 -8.90 -14.37
CA ASN A 37 -8.86 -7.87 -15.04
C ASN A 37 -9.52 -6.91 -14.03
N LYS A 38 -8.71 -6.37 -13.12
CA LYS A 38 -9.14 -5.44 -12.06
C LYS A 38 -8.40 -4.11 -12.16
N PRO A 39 -9.04 -2.99 -11.78
CA PRO A 39 -8.37 -1.71 -11.74
C PRO A 39 -7.29 -1.69 -10.65
N LEU A 40 -6.21 -0.94 -10.90
CA LEU A 40 -5.16 -0.70 -9.92
C LEU A 40 -5.47 0.55 -9.09
N MET A 41 -5.58 0.39 -7.77
CA MET A 41 -5.69 1.52 -6.85
C MET A 41 -4.29 1.92 -6.36
N VAL A 42 -3.88 3.15 -6.68
CA VAL A 42 -2.56 3.68 -6.29
C VAL A 42 -2.75 4.67 -5.14
N SER A 43 -2.09 4.39 -4.00
CA SER A 43 -2.06 5.25 -2.82
C SER A 43 -0.63 5.73 -2.59
N ILE A 44 -0.42 7.06 -2.57
CA ILE A 44 0.91 7.67 -2.46
C ILE A 44 0.91 8.66 -1.30
N GLY A 45 1.67 8.36 -0.26
CA GLY A 45 1.80 9.22 0.92
C GLY A 45 3.19 9.23 1.52
N TYR A 46 3.37 10.03 2.57
CA TYR A 46 4.63 10.17 3.30
C TYR A 46 4.38 10.48 4.78
N SER A 47 5.33 10.13 5.64
CA SER A 47 5.16 10.10 7.11
C SER A 47 4.87 11.44 7.78
N THR A 48 5.23 12.57 7.16
CA THR A 48 5.05 13.92 7.72
C THR A 48 3.91 14.70 7.08
N CYS A 49 3.06 14.04 6.27
CA CYS A 49 1.91 14.69 5.67
C CYS A 49 0.84 14.97 6.74
N HIS A 50 0.56 16.24 7.01
CA HIS A 50 -0.43 16.69 8.00
C HIS A 50 -1.83 16.12 7.76
N TRP A 51 -2.20 15.90 6.50
CA TRP A 51 -3.51 15.41 6.09
C TRP A 51 -3.61 13.87 6.02
N TRP A 52 -2.48 13.16 6.03
CA TRP A 52 -2.45 11.70 5.88
C TRP A 52 -2.82 10.96 7.17
N GLN A 53 -2.60 11.58 8.33
CA GLN A 53 -2.88 10.94 9.62
C GLN A 53 -4.35 10.50 9.76
N ASN A 54 -5.27 11.17 9.06
CA ASN A 54 -6.71 10.87 9.09
C ASN A 54 -7.17 9.80 8.08
N LEU A 55 -6.36 9.45 7.07
CA LEU A 55 -6.71 8.42 6.07
C LEU A 55 -6.41 6.99 6.56
N ASN A 56 -5.58 6.86 7.60
CA ASN A 56 -5.22 5.55 8.18
C ASN A 56 -6.33 4.90 9.01
N ALA A 57 -7.42 5.61 9.32
CA ALA A 57 -8.50 5.12 10.17
C ALA A 57 -9.62 4.39 9.40
N THR A 58 -9.58 4.37 8.06
CA THR A 58 -10.73 3.93 7.24
C THR A 58 -10.35 2.94 6.13
N ILE A 59 -9.11 2.43 6.09
CA ILE A 59 -8.63 1.43 5.13
C ILE A 59 -7.98 0.23 5.82
#